data_AF-A0A3N5X7V0-F1
#
_entry.id   AF-A0A3N5X7V0-F1
#
_cell.length_a   1.000
_cell.length_b   1.000
_cell.length_c   1.000
_cell.angle_alpha   90.00
_cell.angle_beta   90.00
_cell.angle_gamma   90.00
#
_symmetry.space_group_name_H-M   'P 1'
#
loop_
_entity.id
_entity.type
_entity.pdbx_description
1 polymer ?
#
loop_
_entity_poly.entity_id
_entity_poly.type
_entity_poly.pdbx_seq_one_letter_code
_entity_poly.pdbx_strand_id
1 'polypeptide(L)'
;MPESQPGMNPAPGGPPWWRNWKVMVPIWALIVLLVWLGVHLDVDSRVIAGGIFVLGLVSNAFVWMLGIIAMVPVVGPVVAKVLTVGFFWLLNALGYFVSFVAIRRGYSKDVLTYRSLTIALLVGVVIGYVLGKLL
;
A
#
# COMPACT_ATOMS: atom_id res chain seq x y z
N MET A 1 13.12 -13.17 53.92
CA MET A 1 13.25 -13.92 52.65
C MET A 1 12.41 -13.17 51.62
N PRO A 2 12.99 -12.66 50.52
CA PRO A 2 12.26 -11.84 49.56
C PRO A 2 11.55 -12.72 48.54
N GLU A 3 10.23 -12.56 48.43
CA GLU A 3 9.42 -13.14 47.36
C GLU A 3 9.68 -12.34 46.07
N SER A 4 10.42 -12.96 45.15
CA SER A 4 10.63 -12.46 43.80
C SER A 4 9.31 -12.48 43.03
N GLN A 5 8.69 -11.31 42.83
CA GLN A 5 7.56 -11.18 41.91
C GLN A 5 8.02 -11.48 40.47
N PRO A 6 7.36 -12.41 39.74
CA PRO A 6 7.74 -12.78 38.39
C PRO A 6 7.32 -11.69 37.41
N GLY A 7 8.16 -11.48 36.39
CA GLY A 7 8.10 -10.38 35.44
C GLY A 7 6.71 -10.18 34.81
N MET A 8 6.10 -9.04 35.14
CA MET A 8 4.96 -8.51 34.43
C MET A 8 5.49 -7.74 33.21
N ASN A 9 5.51 -8.39 32.05
CA ASN A 9 5.75 -7.70 30.77
C ASN A 9 4.71 -6.58 30.62
N PRO A 10 5.10 -5.32 30.31
CA PRO A 10 4.12 -4.27 30.07
C PRO A 10 3.29 -4.63 28.83
N ALA A 11 1.96 -4.62 29.00
CA ALA A 11 1.02 -4.83 27.91
C ALA A 11 1.25 -3.79 26.78
N PRO A 12 1.07 -4.15 25.49
CA PRO A 12 1.18 -3.20 24.39
C PRO A 12 -0.06 -2.29 24.39
N GLY A 13 -0.02 -1.23 25.20
CA GLY A 13 -1.11 -0.28 25.41
C GLY A 13 -1.05 0.99 24.57
N GLY A 14 -0.39 0.96 23.40
CA GLY A 14 -0.44 2.07 22.45
C GLY A 14 -1.73 2.03 21.63
N PRO A 15 -2.40 3.16 21.34
CA PRO A 15 -3.51 3.16 20.40
C PRO A 15 -3.02 2.59 19.05
N PRO A 16 -3.83 1.76 18.37
CA PRO A 16 -3.47 1.19 17.07
C PRO A 16 -2.96 2.30 16.12
N TRP A 17 -1.91 2.05 15.31
CA TRP A 17 -1.23 3.10 14.52
C TRP A 17 -2.17 3.97 13.64
N TRP A 18 -3.26 3.36 13.17
CA TRP A 18 -4.40 3.90 12.41
C TRP A 18 -5.22 4.96 13.17
N ARG A 19 -5.11 5.02 14.50
CA ARG A 19 -5.78 5.98 15.39
C ARG A 19 -4.88 7.17 15.73
N ASN A 20 -3.67 7.21 15.17
CA ASN A 20 -2.79 8.37 15.29
C ASN A 20 -3.33 9.49 14.41
N TRP A 21 -3.83 10.55 15.05
CA TRP A 21 -4.31 11.77 14.39
C TRP A 21 -3.31 12.33 13.36
N LYS A 22 -2.02 12.23 13.66
CA LYS A 22 -0.92 12.65 12.80
C LYS A 22 -0.86 11.90 11.45
N VAL A 23 -1.37 10.66 11.39
CA VAL A 23 -1.44 9.85 10.16
C VAL A 23 -2.79 10.03 9.46
N MET A 24 -3.87 10.21 10.23
CA MET A 24 -5.21 10.42 9.66
C MET A 24 -5.31 11.76 8.92
N VAL A 25 -4.75 12.84 9.47
CA VAL A 25 -4.85 14.18 8.86
C VAL A 25 -4.23 14.25 7.45
N PRO A 26 -3.00 13.74 7.20
CA PRO A 26 -2.44 13.68 5.85
C PRO A 26 -3.29 12.87 4.87
N ILE A 27 -3.86 11.75 5.31
CA ILE A 27 -4.71 10.90 4.46
C ILE A 27 -5.97 11.65 4.05
N TRP A 28 -6.63 12.32 5.01
CA TRP A 28 -7.80 13.15 4.72
C TRP A 28 -7.45 14.31 3.79
N ALA A 29 -6.32 14.97 4.02
CA ALA A 29 -5.83 16.02 3.13
C ALA A 29 -5.57 15.51 1.71
N LEU A 30 -5.00 14.31 1.56
CA LEU A 30 -4.76 13.68 0.26
C LEU A 30 -6.06 13.35 -0.48
N ILE A 31 -7.08 12.85 0.23
CA ILE A 31 -8.40 12.57 -0.35
C ILE A 31 -9.04 13.87 -0.85
N VAL A 32 -9.04 14.92 -0.03
CA VAL A 32 -9.56 16.24 -0.41
C VAL A 32 -8.80 16.80 -1.61
N LEU A 33 -7.47 16.66 -1.63
CA LEU A 33 -6.63 17.06 -2.76
C LEU A 33 -6.99 16.31 -4.04
N LEU A 34 -7.19 14.99 -3.98
CA LEU A 34 -7.56 14.17 -5.13
C LEU A 34 -8.93 14.56 -5.70
N VAL A 35 -9.91 14.81 -4.82
CA VAL A 35 -11.23 15.29 -5.24
C VAL A 35 -11.13 16.68 -5.85
N TRP A 36 -10.36 17.58 -5.25
CA TRP A 36 -10.12 18.93 -5.77
C TRP A 36 -9.43 18.88 -7.15
N LEU A 37 -8.44 18.00 -7.34
CA LEU A 37 -7.76 17.80 -8.62
C LEU A 37 -8.74 17.29 -9.69
N GLY A 38 -9.62 16.35 -9.33
CA GLY A 38 -10.65 15.85 -10.23
C GLY A 38 -11.62 16.94 -10.68
N VAL A 39 -12.01 17.84 -9.78
CA VAL A 39 -12.86 19.00 -10.11
C VAL A 39 -12.08 20.03 -10.95
N HIS A 40 -10.82 20.30 -10.64
CA HIS A 40 -9.99 21.25 -11.39
C HIS A 40 -9.67 20.80 -12.81
N LEU A 41 -9.65 19.48 -13.05
CA LEU A 41 -9.48 18.88 -14.36
C LEU A 41 -10.80 18.75 -15.16
N ASP A 42 -11.88 19.38 -14.68
CA ASP A 42 -13.21 19.38 -15.31
C ASP A 42 -13.78 17.96 -15.54
N VAL A 43 -13.41 17.01 -14.65
CA VAL A 43 -13.94 15.65 -14.73
C VAL A 43 -15.42 15.69 -14.36
N ASP A 44 -16.27 15.16 -15.25
CA ASP A 44 -17.72 15.12 -15.05
C ASP A 44 -18.06 14.50 -13.67
N SER A 45 -18.87 15.21 -12.91
CA SER A 45 -19.28 14.81 -11.56
C SER A 45 -19.93 13.42 -11.53
N ARG A 46 -20.56 12.99 -12.63
CA ARG A 46 -21.10 11.62 -12.76
C ARG A 46 -20.01 10.57 -12.82
N VAL A 47 -18.88 10.87 -13.45
CA VAL A 47 -17.72 9.97 -13.52
C VAL A 47 -17.03 9.90 -12.16
N ILE A 48 -16.88 11.03 -11.47
CA ILE A 48 -16.33 11.07 -10.10
C ILE A 48 -17.24 10.27 -9.16
N ALA A 49 -18.54 10.56 -9.13
CA ALA A 49 -19.50 9.86 -8.27
C ALA A 49 -19.59 8.37 -8.61
N GLY A 50 -19.61 8.02 -9.89
CA GLY A 50 -19.59 6.63 -10.34
C GLY A 50 -18.31 5.89 -9.93
N GLY A 51 -17.15 6.55 -10.07
CA GLY A 51 -15.86 6.01 -9.64
C GLY A 51 -15.81 5.77 -8.12
N ILE A 52 -16.22 6.76 -7.33
CA ILE A 52 -16.29 6.64 -5.86
C ILE A 52 -17.27 5.53 -5.46
N PHE A 53 -18.42 5.44 -6.13
CA PHE A 53 -19.41 4.40 -5.86
C PHE A 53 -18.88 3.01 -6.15
N VAL A 54 -18.26 2.80 -7.31
CA VAL A 54 -17.65 1.51 -7.68
C VAL A 54 -16.52 1.15 -6.72
N LEU A 55 -15.62 2.09 -6.43
CA LEU A 55 -14.54 1.88 -5.46
C LEU A 55 -15.09 1.53 -4.09
N GLY A 56 -16.08 2.28 -3.60
CA GLY A 56 -16.74 2.01 -2.33
C GLY A 56 -17.39 0.63 -2.29
N LEU A 57 -18.09 0.23 -3.35
CA LEU A 57 -18.76 -1.07 -3.45
C LEU A 57 -17.76 -2.23 -3.45
N VAL A 58 -16.67 -2.10 -4.22
CA VAL A 58 -15.58 -3.09 -4.24
C VAL A 58 -14.87 -3.15 -2.89
N SER A 59 -14.50 -2.01 -2.31
CA SER A 59 -13.86 -1.95 -0.99
C SER A 59 -14.73 -2.59 0.09
N ASN A 60 -16.05 -2.34 0.06
CA ASN A 60 -16.96 -2.92 1.03
C ASN A 60 -17.05 -4.45 0.86
N ALA A 61 -17.13 -4.95 -0.39
CA ALA A 61 -17.07 -6.39 -0.66
C ALA A 61 -15.79 -7.05 -0.12
N PHE A 62 -14.63 -6.37 -0.25
CA PHE A 62 -13.38 -6.83 0.34
C PHE A 62 -13.42 -6.86 1.87
N VAL A 63 -14.03 -5.87 2.52
CA VAL A 63 -14.19 -5.85 3.99
C VAL A 63 -15.03 -7.03 4.47
N TRP A 64 -16.15 -7.31 3.80
CA TRP A 64 -16.99 -8.48 4.11
C TRP A 64 -16.22 -9.80 3.93
N MET A 65 -15.49 -9.94 2.82
CA MET A 65 -14.67 -11.11 2.56
C MET A 65 -13.59 -11.29 3.63
N LEU A 66 -12.85 -10.23 3.96
CA LEU A 66 -11.83 -10.26 5.00
C LEU A 66 -12.42 -10.51 6.39
N GLY A 67 -13.64 -10.01 6.67
CA GLY A 67 -14.35 -10.27 7.92
C GLY A 67 -14.72 -11.74 8.11
N ILE A 68 -15.22 -12.39 7.04
CA ILE A 68 -15.51 -13.84 7.04
C ILE A 68 -14.22 -14.64 7.23
N ILE A 69 -13.15 -14.25 6.53
CA ILE A 69 -11.82 -14.86 6.65
C ILE A 69 -11.27 -14.71 8.07
N ALA A 70 -11.40 -13.53 8.67
CA ALA A 70 -10.88 -13.22 10.00
C ALA A 70 -11.57 -14.00 11.13
N MET A 71 -12.81 -14.45 10.92
CA MET A 71 -13.48 -15.38 11.86
C MET A 71 -12.75 -16.72 11.99
N VAL A 72 -11.96 -17.11 10.99
CA VAL A 72 -11.20 -18.35 11.02
C VAL A 72 -9.72 -18.05 11.30
N PRO A 73 -9.21 -18.33 12.51
CA PRO A 73 -7.88 -17.89 12.95
C PRO A 73 -6.71 -18.45 12.12
N VAL A 74 -6.92 -19.58 11.44
CA VAL A 74 -5.93 -20.20 10.54
C VAL A 74 -5.81 -19.45 9.20
N VAL A 75 -6.84 -18.73 8.78
CA VAL A 75 -6.90 -18.11 7.46
C VAL A 75 -6.13 -16.79 7.43
N GLY A 76 -5.99 -16.10 8.57
CA GLY A 76 -5.17 -14.88 8.69
C GLY A 76 -3.74 -15.07 8.15
N PRO A 77 -2.96 -16.05 8.65
CA PRO A 77 -1.64 -16.37 8.12
C PRO A 77 -1.62 -16.75 6.64
N VAL A 78 -2.66 -17.42 6.13
CA VAL A 78 -2.76 -17.85 4.73
C VAL A 78 -3.01 -16.65 3.82
N VAL A 79 -3.93 -15.75 4.17
CA VAL A 79 -4.20 -14.53 3.40
C VAL A 79 -3.00 -13.60 3.40
N ALA A 80 -2.31 -13.46 4.53
CA ALA A 80 -1.07 -12.69 4.58
C ALA A 80 -0.04 -13.24 3.58
N LYS A 81 0.11 -14.57 3.50
CA LYS A 81 1.00 -15.21 2.52
C LYS A 81 0.55 -14.99 1.08
N VAL A 82 -0.73 -15.16 0.78
CA VAL A 82 -1.27 -14.99 -0.60
C VAL A 82 -1.16 -13.53 -1.04
N LEU A 83 -1.51 -12.56 -0.20
CA LEU A 83 -1.35 -11.13 -0.50
C LEU A 83 0.11 -10.77 -0.70
N THR A 84 1.02 -11.32 0.12
CA THR A 84 2.45 -11.10 -0.02
C THR A 84 2.97 -11.65 -1.36
N VAL A 85 2.56 -12.86 -1.76
CA VAL A 85 2.91 -13.45 -3.06
C VAL A 85 2.34 -12.61 -4.22
N GLY A 86 1.08 -12.17 -4.11
CA GLY A 86 0.46 -11.29 -5.10
C GLY A 86 1.16 -9.94 -5.22
N PHE A 87 1.61 -9.38 -4.10
CA PHE A 87 2.38 -8.14 -4.06
C PHE A 87 3.74 -8.29 -4.74
N PHE A 88 4.45 -9.41 -4.52
CA PHE A 88 5.68 -9.71 -5.25
C PHE A 88 5.45 -9.83 -6.75
N TRP A 89 4.36 -10.46 -7.19
CA TRP A 89 3.98 -10.53 -8.60
C TRP A 89 3.67 -9.16 -9.19
N LEU A 90 2.98 -8.28 -8.46
CA LEU A 90 2.72 -6.90 -8.89
C LEU A 90 4.00 -6.09 -9.06
N LEU A 91 4.91 -6.16 -8.09
CA LEU A 91 6.22 -5.50 -8.19
C LEU A 91 7.04 -6.04 -9.37
N ASN A 92 6.97 -7.35 -9.61
CA ASN A 92 7.64 -7.99 -10.73
C ASN A 92 7.05 -7.56 -12.08
N ALA A 93 5.72 -7.50 -12.20
CA ALA A 93 5.03 -6.97 -13.37
C ALA A 93 5.37 -5.50 -13.62
N LEU A 94 5.47 -4.69 -12.56
CA LEU A 94 5.89 -3.29 -12.66
C LEU A 94 7.35 -3.18 -13.16
N GLY A 95 8.24 -4.03 -12.66
CA GLY A 95 9.62 -4.13 -13.16
C GLY A 95 9.69 -4.47 -14.65
N TYR A 96 8.88 -5.42 -15.11
CA TYR A 96 8.75 -5.73 -16.53
C TYR A 96 8.14 -4.59 -17.33
N PHE A 97 7.13 -3.90 -16.81
CA PHE A 97 6.51 -2.75 -17.46
C PHE A 97 7.51 -1.61 -17.68
N VAL A 98 8.27 -1.25 -16.65
CA VAL A 98 9.34 -0.24 -16.73
C VAL A 98 10.41 -0.68 -17.74
N SER A 99 10.82 -1.95 -17.70
CA SER A 99 11.80 -2.52 -18.64
C SER A 99 11.30 -2.47 -20.09
N PHE A 100 10.03 -2.79 -20.31
CA PHE A 100 9.38 -2.74 -21.61
C PHE A 100 9.32 -1.30 -22.16
N VAL A 101 8.96 -0.32 -21.33
CA VAL A 101 8.96 1.10 -21.71
C VAL A 101 10.37 1.58 -22.03
N ALA A 102 11.39 1.14 -21.28
CA ALA A 102 12.78 1.50 -21.51
C ALA A 102 13.31 0.95 -22.85
N ILE A 103 12.97 -0.30 -23.18
CA ILE A 103 13.31 -0.91 -24.49
C ILE A 103 12.61 -0.16 -25.63
N ARG A 104 11.32 0.18 -25.46
CA ARG A 104 10.57 0.93 -26.49
C ARG A 104 11.12 2.33 -26.74
N ARG A 105 11.76 2.96 -25.75
CA ARG A 105 12.40 4.27 -25.89
C ARG A 105 13.82 4.22 -26.48
N GLY A 106 14.32 3.04 -26.85
CA GLY A 106 15.60 2.92 -27.57
C GLY A 106 16.85 3.05 -26.70
N TYR A 107 16.74 2.90 -25.37
CA TYR A 107 17.93 2.82 -24.51
C TYR A 107 18.58 1.43 -24.63
N SER A 108 19.79 1.41 -25.19
CA SER A 108 20.50 0.22 -25.64
C SER A 108 20.64 -0.89 -24.60
N LYS A 109 20.47 -2.11 -25.11
CA LYS A 109 20.16 -3.38 -24.43
C LYS A 109 21.26 -4.00 -23.53
N ASP A 110 22.36 -3.32 -23.24
CA ASP A 110 23.54 -3.99 -22.66
C ASP A 110 23.79 -3.74 -21.16
N VAL A 111 23.13 -2.75 -20.57
CA VAL A 111 23.18 -2.48 -19.12
C VAL A 111 21.83 -2.69 -18.42
N LEU A 112 20.76 -2.89 -19.19
CA LEU A 112 19.39 -2.93 -18.69
C LEU A 112 19.02 -4.26 -18.02
N THR A 113 19.62 -5.38 -18.40
CA THR A 113 19.18 -6.71 -17.94
C THR A 113 19.44 -6.97 -16.45
N TYR A 114 20.42 -6.30 -15.83
CA TYR A 114 20.67 -6.39 -14.38
C TYR A 114 20.71 -5.04 -13.67
N ARG A 115 21.32 -3.99 -14.25
CA ARG A 115 21.47 -2.71 -13.55
C ARG A 115 20.17 -1.93 -13.53
N SER A 116 19.38 -1.95 -14.59
CA SER A 116 18.10 -1.23 -14.59
C SER A 116 17.10 -1.83 -13.61
N LEU A 117 17.15 -3.15 -13.38
CA LEU A 117 16.34 -3.82 -12.36
C LEU A 117 16.74 -3.38 -10.94
N THR A 118 18.03 -3.38 -10.65
CA THR A 118 18.55 -2.89 -9.37
C THR A 118 18.26 -1.39 -9.20
N ILE A 119 18.37 -0.59 -10.25
CA ILE A 119 18.06 0.85 -10.21
C ILE A 119 16.56 1.07 -10.01
N ALA A 120 15.67 0.31 -10.67
CA ALA A 120 14.23 0.41 -10.45
C ALA A 120 13.85 0.03 -9.02
N LEU A 121 14.49 -1.00 -8.47
CA LEU A 121 14.29 -1.44 -7.09
C LEU A 121 14.84 -0.41 -6.09
N LEU A 122 16.03 0.14 -6.33
CA LEU A 122 16.61 1.23 -5.52
C LEU A 122 15.75 2.49 -5.58
N VAL A 123 15.28 2.91 -6.76
CA VAL A 123 14.41 4.07 -6.93
C VAL A 123 13.08 3.86 -6.22
N GLY A 124 12.47 2.67 -6.33
CA GLY A 124 11.25 2.33 -5.59
C GLY A 124 11.42 2.39 -4.08
N VAL A 125 12.52 1.81 -3.55
CA VAL A 125 12.85 1.84 -2.11
C VAL A 125 13.15 3.26 -1.64
N VAL A 126 13.89 4.05 -2.42
CA VAL A 126 14.22 5.44 -2.08
C VAL A 126 12.96 6.32 -2.07
N ILE A 127 12.10 6.19 -3.09
CA ILE A 127 10.81 6.91 -3.11
C ILE A 127 9.95 6.49 -1.93
N GLY A 128 9.85 5.19 -1.65
CA GLY A 128 9.12 4.67 -0.49
C GLY A 128 9.66 5.18 0.85
N TYR A 129 10.99 5.23 1.01
CA TYR A 129 11.65 5.76 2.21
C TYR A 129 11.43 7.27 2.36
N VAL A 130 11.56 8.04 1.28
CA VAL A 130 11.33 9.49 1.29
C VAL A 130 9.87 9.79 1.66
N LEU A 131 8.92 9.09 1.03
CA LEU A 131 7.50 9.23 1.35
C LEU A 131 7.20 8.78 2.79
N GLY A 132 7.77 7.68 3.25
CA GLY A 132 7.57 7.16 4.61
C GLY A 132 8.27 7.96 5.71
N LYS A 133 9.29 8.75 5.37
CA LYS A 133 9.96 9.70 6.28
C LYS A 133 9.29 11.08 6.29
N LEU A 134 8.63 11.44 5.19
CA LEU A 134 7.82 12.65 5.07
C LEU A 134 6.42 12.49 5.67
N LEU A 135 5.95 11.24 5.85
CA LEU A 135 4.78 10.89 6.65
C LEU A 135 5.15 10.72 8.14
#